data_AF-A0A4R1A0C6-F1
#
_entry.id   AF-A0A4R1A0C6-F1
#
_cell.length_a   1.000
_cell.length_b   1.000
_cell.length_c   1.000
_cell.angle_alpha   90.00
_cell.angle_beta   90.00
_cell.angle_gamma   90.00
#
_symmetry.space_group_name_H-M   'P 1'
#
loop_
_entity.id
_entity.type
_entity.pdbx_description
1 polymer ?
#
loop_
_entity_poly.entity_id
_entity_poly.type
_entity_poly.pdbx_seq_one_letter_code
_entity_poly.pdbx_strand_id
1 'polypeptide(L)'
;MNDTMAVIGNDYSYGDVTIAERAIEDLIACSAIEFGLREVKVVSVSKERYDYQIVAPVSLVEAERLYRYVRDQFDLLLGQVDVTLNVIAT
;
A
#
# COMPACT_ATOMS: atom_id res chain seq x y z
N MET A 1 -13.37 23.32 -9.05
CA MET A 1 -13.37 21.94 -8.53
C MET A 1 -12.25 21.24 -9.27
N ASN A 2 -11.17 20.89 -8.59
CA ASN A 2 -9.96 20.33 -9.22
C ASN A 2 -9.82 18.90 -8.67
N ASP A 3 -10.26 17.92 -9.45
CA ASP A 3 -10.16 16.50 -9.13
C ASP A 3 -8.69 16.10 -9.08
N THR A 4 -8.18 15.91 -7.86
CA THR A 4 -6.80 15.49 -7.63
C THR A 4 -6.77 13.97 -7.80
N MET A 5 -6.43 13.53 -9.02
CA MET A 5 -6.24 12.13 -9.37
C MET A 5 -4.98 11.61 -8.68
N ALA A 6 -5.09 10.56 -7.86
CA ALA A 6 -3.94 9.85 -7.33
C ALA A 6 -3.18 9.22 -8.51
N VAL A 7 -1.97 9.72 -8.78
CA VAL A 7 -1.12 9.16 -9.84
C VAL A 7 -0.47 7.90 -9.28
N ILE A 8 -1.09 6.75 -9.53
CA ILE A 8 -0.44 5.45 -9.37
C ILE A 8 0.62 5.40 -10.49
N GLY A 9 1.90 5.53 -10.11
CA GLY A 9 3.05 5.48 -11.01
C GLY A 9 3.03 4.17 -11.79
N ASN A 10 2.55 4.27 -13.02
CA ASN A 10 2.23 3.13 -13.85
C ASN A 10 3.31 2.92 -14.92
N ASP A 11 4.25 2.05 -14.62
CA ASP A 11 5.16 1.44 -15.61
C ASP A 11 4.84 -0.07 -15.70
N TYR A 12 3.64 -0.41 -16.20
CA TYR A 12 3.19 -1.80 -16.38
C TYR A 12 3.99 -2.49 -17.50
N SER A 13 5.10 -3.11 -17.16
CA SER A 13 5.61 -4.25 -17.92
C SER A 13 4.63 -5.40 -17.76
N TYR A 14 3.87 -5.72 -18.81
CA TYR A 14 2.88 -6.79 -18.87
C TYR A 14 3.52 -8.16 -18.59
N GLY A 15 3.54 -8.55 -17.32
CA GLY A 15 3.77 -9.92 -16.84
C GLY A 15 2.68 -10.24 -15.82
N ASP A 16 2.17 -11.47 -15.85
CA ASP A 16 0.99 -11.97 -15.12
C ASP A 16 0.78 -11.33 -13.73
N VAL A 17 -0.01 -10.26 -13.68
CA VAL A 17 -0.46 -9.67 -12.41
C VAL A 17 -1.67 -10.47 -11.97
N THR A 18 -1.56 -11.16 -10.83
CA THR A 18 -2.70 -11.89 -10.28
C THR A 18 -3.74 -10.93 -9.69
N ILE A 19 -5.02 -11.31 -9.70
CA ILE A 19 -6.10 -10.53 -9.04
C ILE A 19 -5.78 -10.31 -7.55
N ALA A 20 -5.08 -11.26 -6.91
CA ALA A 20 -4.65 -11.17 -5.53
C ALA A 20 -3.62 -10.04 -5.30
N GLU A 21 -2.58 -9.95 -6.14
CA GLU A 21 -1.61 -8.85 -6.07
C GLU A 21 -2.30 -7.49 -6.18
N ARG A 22 -3.24 -7.38 -7.12
CA ARG A 22 -3.94 -6.11 -7.33
C ARG A 22 -4.83 -5.73 -6.15
N ALA A 23 -5.53 -6.70 -5.57
CA ALA A 23 -6.35 -6.48 -4.39
C ALA A 23 -5.50 -6.04 -3.18
N ILE A 24 -4.29 -6.58 -3.03
CA ILE A 24 -3.36 -6.17 -1.97
C ILE A 24 -2.88 -4.74 -2.20
N GLU A 25 -2.44 -4.40 -3.41
CA GLU A 25 -2.00 -3.03 -3.76
C GLU A 25 -3.11 -2.00 -3.54
N ASP A 26 -4.32 -2.30 -4.02
CA ASP A 26 -5.47 -1.42 -3.88
C ASP A 26 -5.86 -1.26 -2.41
N LEU A 27 -5.81 -2.33 -1.61
CA LEU A 27 -6.08 -2.26 -0.17
C LEU A 27 -5.06 -1.36 0.55
N ILE A 28 -3.77 -1.50 0.23
CA ILE A 28 -2.72 -0.63 0.79
C ILE A 28 -2.99 0.83 0.44
N ALA A 29 -3.27 1.11 -0.84
CA ALA A 29 -3.49 2.47 -1.32
C ALA A 29 -4.74 3.10 -0.69
N CYS A 30 -5.86 2.37 -0.64
CA CYS A 30 -7.09 2.83 0.00
C CYS A 30 -6.88 3.10 1.49
N SER A 31 -6.22 2.18 2.21
CA SER A 31 -5.93 2.35 3.64
C SER A 31 -5.06 3.59 3.91
N ALA A 32 -4.06 3.84 3.06
CA ALA A 32 -3.22 5.04 3.19
C ALA A 32 -4.01 6.34 2.96
N ILE A 33 -4.95 6.34 2.02
CA ILE A 33 -5.84 7.48 1.76
C ILE A 33 -6.79 7.71 2.95
N GLU A 34 -7.39 6.65 3.47
CA GLU A 34 -8.27 6.71 4.65
C GLU A 34 -7.54 7.18 5.91
N PHE A 35 -6.27 6.81 6.06
CA PHE A 35 -5.38 7.33 7.09
C PHE A 35 -5.12 8.84 6.97
N GLY A 36 -5.40 9.44 5.81
CA GLY A 36 -5.27 10.88 5.54
C GLY A 36 -4.14 11.27 4.60
N LEU A 37 -3.48 10.30 3.96
CA LEU A 37 -2.42 10.58 2.98
C LEU A 37 -3.01 10.97 1.63
N ARG A 38 -2.51 12.07 1.08
CA ARG A 38 -2.90 12.55 -0.26
C ARG A 38 -2.12 11.87 -1.38
N GLU A 39 -0.89 11.49 -1.08
CA GLU A 39 0.01 10.81 -2.00
C GLU A 39 0.72 9.69 -1.23
N VAL A 40 0.70 8.50 -1.82
CA VAL A 40 1.38 7.33 -1.29
C VAL A 40 1.95 6.56 -2.47
N LYS A 41 3.19 6.09 -2.33
CA LYS A 41 3.79 5.19 -3.31
C LYS A 41 3.88 3.80 -2.72
N VAL A 42 3.18 2.85 -3.36
CA VAL A 42 3.27 1.43 -3.02
C VAL A 42 4.26 0.78 -3.98
N VAL A 43 5.22 0.04 -3.44
CA VAL A 43 6.26 -0.67 -4.20
C VAL A 43 6.23 -2.14 -3.83
N SER A 44 5.98 -3.01 -4.80
CA SER A 44 6.16 -4.46 -4.64
C SER A 44 7.65 -4.79 -4.72
N VAL A 45 8.24 -5.21 -3.60
CA VAL A 45 9.63 -5.68 -3.51
C VAL A 45 9.77 -7.11 -4.02
N SER A 46 8.81 -7.97 -3.69
CA SER A 46 8.74 -9.35 -4.18
C SER A 46 7.28 -9.78 -4.34
N LYS A 47 6.86 -10.03 -5.59
CA LYS A 47 5.50 -10.48 -5.89
C LYS A 47 5.23 -11.90 -5.42
N GLU A 48 6.21 -12.79 -5.57
CA GLU A 48 6.11 -14.20 -5.15
C GLU A 48 5.93 -14.35 -3.63
N ARG A 49 6.42 -13.38 -2.85
CA ARG A 49 6.37 -13.38 -1.38
C ARG A 49 5.39 -12.35 -0.81
N TYR A 50 4.68 -11.63 -1.67
CA TYR A 50 3.82 -10.52 -1.27
C TYR A 50 4.55 -9.51 -0.34
N ASP A 51 5.78 -9.12 -0.71
CA ASP A 51 6.57 -8.14 0.03
C ASP A 51 6.34 -6.74 -0.54
N TYR A 52 5.81 -5.83 0.28
CA TYR A 52 5.46 -4.46 -0.13
C TYR A 52 6.12 -3.39 0.74
N GLN A 53 6.39 -2.25 0.13
CA GLN A 53 6.85 -1.02 0.77
C GLN A 53 5.89 0.13 0.50
N ILE A 54 5.53 0.86 1.54
CA ILE A 54 4.78 2.11 1.47
C ILE A 54 5.77 3.25 1.68
N VAL A 55 5.95 4.10 0.68
CA VAL A 55 6.75 5.32 0.80
C VAL A 55 5.80 6.49 0.95
N ALA A 56 5.90 7.20 2.07
CA ALA A 56 4.96 8.27 2.42
C ALA A 56 5.64 9.45 3.14
N PRO A 57 5.20 10.69 2.90
CA PRO A 57 5.74 11.89 3.54
C PRO A 57 5.14 12.07 4.95
N VAL A 58 5.56 11.22 5.88
CA VAL A 58 5.04 11.16 7.26
C VAL A 58 6.19 11.11 8.27
N SER A 59 5.93 11.50 9.52
CA SER A 59 6.91 11.28 10.60
C SER A 59 7.09 9.78 10.91
N LEU A 60 8.18 9.42 11.60
CA LEU A 60 8.40 8.03 12.04
C LEU A 60 7.26 7.47 12.91
N VAL A 61 6.67 8.32 13.77
CA VAL A 61 5.53 7.94 14.62
C VAL A 61 4.29 7.68 13.78
N GLU A 62 4.04 8.51 12.75
CA GLU A 62 2.94 8.32 11.82
C GLU A 62 3.16 7.11 10.91
N ALA A 63 4.41 6.82 10.50
CA ALA A 63 4.74 5.62 9.74
C ALA A 63 4.40 4.34 10.51
N GLU A 64 4.69 4.29 11.80
CA GLU A 64 4.30 3.15 12.65
C GLU A 64 2.77 3.03 12.76
N ARG A 65 2.07 4.16 12.92
CA ARG A 65 0.60 4.18 12.96
C ARG A 65 -0.02 3.73 11.64
N LEU A 66 0.53 4.18 10.52
CA LEU A 66 0.10 3.77 9.19
C LEU A 66 0.32 2.27 8.98
N TYR A 67 1.50 1.76 9.34
CA TYR A 67 1.78 0.33 9.28
C TYR A 67 0.73 -0.49 10.03
N ARG A 68 0.45 -0.11 11.29
CA ARG A 68 -0.55 -0.80 12.12
C ARG A 68 -1.94 -0.70 11.50
N TYR A 69 -2.34 0.47 11.03
CA TYR A 69 -3.63 0.69 10.41
C TYR A 69 -3.84 -0.19 9.17
N VAL A 70 -2.86 -0.23 8.26
CA VAL A 70 -2.93 -1.08 7.05
C VAL A 70 -2.94 -2.56 7.42
N ARG A 71 -2.20 -2.96 8.47
CA ARG A 71 -2.24 -4.35 8.98
C ARG A 71 -3.59 -4.75 9.53
N ASP A 72 -4.22 -3.87 10.31
CA ASP A 72 -5.56 -4.11 10.82
C ASP A 72 -6.57 -4.27 9.67
N GLN A 73 -6.41 -3.54 8.56
CA GLN A 73 -7.25 -3.71 7.37
C GLN A 73 -7.02 -5.06 6.67
N PHE A 74 -5.78 -5.54 6.58
CA PHE A 74 -5.49 -6.88 6.05
C PHE A 74 -6.17 -7.97 6.89
N ASP A 75 -5.99 -7.91 8.21
CA ASP A 75 -6.57 -8.90 9.13
C ASP A 75 -8.09 -8.91 9.06
N LEU A 76 -8.72 -7.73 8.87
CA LEU A 76 -10.18 -7.60 8.80
C LEU A 76 -10.77 -8.09 7.47
N LEU A 77 -10.12 -7.80 6.34
CA LEU A 77 -10.69 -8.05 5.01
C LEU A 77 -10.25 -9.38 4.39
N LEU A 78 -9.02 -9.80 4.67
CA LEU A 78 -8.44 -11.00 4.07
C LEU A 78 -8.11 -12.08 5.11
N GLY A 79 -8.22 -11.76 6.40
CA GLY A 79 -7.79 -12.65 7.48
C GLY A 79 -6.28 -12.64 7.65
N GLN A 80 -5.72 -13.72 8.22
CA GLN A 80 -4.27 -13.86 8.33
C GLN A 80 -3.67 -14.10 6.93
N VAL A 81 -3.12 -13.04 6.33
CA VAL A 81 -2.39 -13.11 5.07
C VAL A 81 -0.90 -12.95 5.32
N ASP A 82 -0.11 -13.83 4.70
CA ASP A 82 1.35 -13.75 4.69
C ASP A 82 1.82 -12.70 3.68
N VAL A 83 1.53 -11.43 4.00
CA VAL A 83 2.04 -10.25 3.31
C VAL A 83 3.15 -9.67 4.16
N THR A 84 4.30 -9.29 3.61
CA THR A 84 5.27 -8.45 4.31
C THR A 84 5.03 -7.00 3.96
N LEU A 85 5.01 -6.12 4.96
CA LEU A 85 4.74 -4.69 4.76
C LEU A 85 5.77 -3.87 5.52
N ASN A 86 6.38 -2.89 4.86
CA ASN A 86 7.23 -1.90 5.50
C ASN A 86 6.77 -0.49 5.12
N VAL A 87 6.88 0.46 6.05
CA VAL A 87 6.60 1.88 5.78
C VAL A 87 7.89 2.67 5.86
N ILE A 88 8.19 3.41 4.80
CA ILE A 88 9.35 4.29 4.67
C ILE A 88 8.85 5.73 4.77
N ALA A 89 9.16 6.37 5.90
CA ALA A 89 8.97 7.80 6.10
C ALA A 89 9.97 8.60 5.25
N THR A 90 9.50 9.64 4.56
CA THR A 90 10.33 10.54 3.72
C THR A 90 10.15 12.00 4.07
#